data_AF-A0A7X5D2C3-F1
#
_entry.id   AF-A0A7X5D2C3-F1
#
_cell.length_a   1.000
_cell.length_b   1.000
_cell.length_c   1.000
_cell.angle_alpha   90.00
_cell.angle_beta   90.00
_cell.angle_gamma   90.00
#
_symmetry.space_group_name_H-M   'P 1'
#
loop_
_entity.id
_entity.type
_entity.pdbx_description
1 polymer ?
#
loop_
_entity_poly.entity_id
_entity_poly.type
_entity_poly.pdbx_seq_one_letter_code
_entity_poly.pdbx_strand_id
1 'polypeptide(L)'
;MKQLLEKLKEAERKADAADREYENDPENEEKEKAFDLAYSEEYKAFEELARAIVKATAGKIDTQTAAAMIRGRRQQLETILGMM
;
A
#
# COMPACT_ATOMS: atom_id res chain seq x y z
N MET A 1 10.81 3.54 -7.29
CA MET A 1 10.56 2.79 -6.04
C MET A 1 10.28 3.72 -4.87
N LYS A 2 11.10 4.75 -4.57
CA LYS A 2 10.76 5.77 -3.54
C LYS A 2 9.37 6.38 -3.73
N GLN A 3 9.09 6.90 -4.93
CA GLN A 3 7.77 7.45 -5.28
C GLN A 3 6.63 6.45 -5.17
N LEU A 4 6.88 5.15 -5.42
CA LEU A 4 5.87 4.10 -5.28
C LEU A 4 5.56 3.81 -3.82
N LEU A 5 6.59 3.86 -2.97
CA LEU A 5 6.41 3.73 -1.52
C LEU A 5 5.66 4.93 -0.95
N GLU A 6 5.95 6.15 -1.39
CA GLU A 6 5.18 7.34 -1.00
C GLU A 6 3.73 7.29 -1.50
N LYS A 7 3.50 6.82 -2.74
CA LYS A 7 2.15 6.59 -3.27
C LYS A 7 1.38 5.57 -2.43
N LEU A 8 2.03 4.48 -2.02
CA LEU A 8 1.41 3.49 -1.12
C LEU A 8 1.05 4.12 0.22
N LYS A 9 1.95 4.89 0.85
CA LYS A 9 1.65 5.59 2.12
C LYS A 9 0.48 6.55 2.00
N GLU A 10 0.39 7.27 0.88
CA GLU A 10 -0.73 8.18 0.64
C GLU A 10 -2.05 7.41 0.48
N ALA A 11 -2.04 6.29 -0.26
CA ALA A 11 -3.21 5.46 -0.46
C ALA A 11 -3.69 4.83 0.86
N GLU A 12 -2.77 4.29 1.68
CA GLU A 12 -3.07 3.76 3.02
C GLU A 12 -3.73 4.83 3.90
N ARG A 13 -3.19 6.06 3.92
CA ARG A 13 -3.81 7.15 4.69
C ARG A 13 -5.23 7.49 4.21
N LYS A 14 -5.52 7.37 2.92
CA LYS A 14 -6.86 7.61 2.36
C LYS A 14 -7.81 6.47 2.72
N ALA A 15 -7.36 5.23 2.60
CA ALA A 15 -8.13 4.06 2.99
C ALA A 15 -8.46 4.09 4.49
N ASP A 16 -7.47 4.33 5.36
CA ASP A 16 -7.65 4.47 6.81
C ASP A 16 -8.65 5.58 7.17
N ALA A 17 -8.64 6.70 6.43
CA ALA A 17 -9.58 7.79 6.66
C ALA A 17 -11.00 7.41 6.25
N ALA A 18 -11.16 6.77 5.08
CA ALA A 18 -12.47 6.31 4.60
C ALA A 18 -13.05 5.20 5.49
N ASP A 19 -12.20 4.30 5.99
CA ASP A 19 -12.58 3.24 6.93
C ASP A 19 -13.17 3.84 8.20
N ARG A 20 -12.48 4.80 8.82
CA ARG A 20 -12.98 5.50 10.01
C ARG A 20 -14.30 6.23 9.76
N GLU A 21 -14.48 6.85 8.59
CA GLU A 21 -15.74 7.50 8.24
C GLU A 21 -16.90 6.49 8.19
N TYR A 22 -16.65 5.30 7.65
CA TYR A 22 -17.60 4.19 7.60
C TYR A 22 -17.83 3.54 8.97
N GLU A 23 -16.79 3.31 9.78
CA GLU A 23 -16.90 2.81 11.15
C GLU A 23 -17.78 3.71 12.05
N ASN A 24 -17.72 5.03 11.82
CA ASN A 24 -18.53 6.01 12.54
C ASN A 24 -19.99 6.08 12.07
N ASP A 25 -20.30 5.50 10.92
CA ASP A 25 -21.63 5.52 10.29
C ASP A 25 -21.84 4.23 9.49
N PRO A 26 -21.91 3.08 10.19
CA PRO A 26 -22.02 1.78 9.55
C PRO A 26 -23.33 1.66 8.77
N GLU A 27 -23.35 0.83 7.73
CA GLU A 27 -24.47 0.66 6.79
C GLU A 27 -24.74 1.88 5.88
N ASN A 28 -23.94 2.94 5.97
CA ASN A 28 -23.97 4.02 4.99
C ASN A 28 -23.31 3.58 3.67
N GLU A 29 -24.13 3.30 2.66
CA GLU A 29 -23.66 2.83 1.34
C GLU A 29 -22.67 3.77 0.65
N GLU A 30 -22.77 5.08 0.83
CA GLU A 30 -21.86 6.03 0.19
C GLU A 30 -20.45 5.94 0.82
N LYS A 31 -20.40 5.78 2.14
CA LYS A 31 -19.16 5.62 2.89
C LYS A 31 -18.53 4.25 2.66
N GLU A 32 -19.35 3.20 2.58
CA GLU A 32 -18.89 1.86 2.19
C GLU A 32 -18.25 1.90 0.79
N LYS A 33 -18.93 2.50 -0.21
CA LYS A 33 -18.37 2.67 -1.57
C LYS A 33 -17.09 3.50 -1.58
N ALA A 34 -17.00 4.54 -0.75
CA ALA A 34 -15.80 5.36 -0.64
C ALA A 34 -14.62 4.57 -0.06
N PHE A 35 -14.88 3.76 0.98
CA PHE A 35 -13.88 2.87 1.57
C PHE A 35 -13.43 1.80 0.58
N ASP A 36 -14.35 1.10 -0.09
CA ASP A 36 -14.05 0.08 -1.10
C ASP A 36 -13.15 0.63 -2.22
N LEU A 37 -13.45 1.84 -2.69
CA LEU A 37 -12.63 2.50 -3.71
C LEU A 37 -11.23 2.80 -3.18
N ALA A 38 -11.12 3.38 -1.99
CA ALA A 38 -9.84 3.74 -1.39
C ALA A 38 -8.97 2.49 -1.11
N TYR A 39 -9.57 1.43 -0.59
CA TYR A 39 -8.89 0.15 -0.36
C TYR A 39 -8.44 -0.52 -1.67
N SER A 40 -9.25 -0.43 -2.74
CA SER A 40 -8.85 -0.88 -4.08
C SER A 40 -7.64 -0.13 -4.62
N GLU A 41 -7.56 1.19 -4.39
CA GLU A 41 -6.43 2.02 -4.78
C GLU A 41 -5.16 1.71 -3.97
N GLU A 42 -5.31 1.50 -2.66
CA GLU A 42 -4.23 1.02 -1.78
C GLU A 42 -3.66 -0.30 -2.29
N TYR A 43 -4.52 -1.28 -2.57
CA TYR A 43 -4.10 -2.58 -3.06
C TYR A 43 -3.36 -2.48 -4.41
N LYS A 44 -3.82 -1.62 -5.33
CA LYS A 44 -3.11 -1.36 -6.59
C LYS A 44 -1.72 -0.75 -6.36
N ALA A 45 -1.60 0.23 -5.47
CA ALA A 45 -0.31 0.83 -5.13
C ALA A 45 0.64 -0.19 -4.49
N PHE A 46 0.10 -1.08 -3.65
CA PHE A 46 0.83 -2.19 -3.04
C PHE A 46 1.37 -3.17 -4.09
N GLU A 47 0.52 -3.62 -5.02
CA GLU A 47 0.94 -4.51 -6.10
C GLU A 47 1.99 -3.86 -7.01
N GLU A 48 1.82 -2.58 -7.33
CA GLU A 48 2.76 -1.82 -8.15
C GLU A 48 4.15 -1.78 -7.49
N LEU A 49 4.21 -1.51 -6.19
CA LEU A 49 5.46 -1.53 -5.43
C LEU A 49 6.07 -2.94 -5.36
N ALA A 50 5.28 -3.98 -5.11
CA ALA A 50 5.75 -5.36 -5.09
C ALA A 50 6.37 -5.77 -6.43
N ARG A 51 5.67 -5.49 -7.55
CA ARG A 51 6.20 -5.72 -8.91
C ARG A 51 7.49 -4.95 -9.17
N ALA A 52 7.59 -3.72 -8.66
CA ALA A 52 8.82 -2.93 -8.80
C ALA A 52 10.00 -3.56 -8.05
N ILE A 53 9.80 -4.15 -6.86
CA ILE A 53 10.84 -4.87 -6.12
C ILE A 53 11.30 -6.12 -6.88
N VAL A 54 10.36 -6.92 -7.38
CA VAL A 54 10.67 -8.10 -8.21
C VAL A 54 11.51 -7.69 -9.42
N LYS A 55 11.10 -6.63 -10.13
CA LYS A 55 11.84 -6.10 -11.28
C LYS A 55 13.24 -5.61 -10.90
N ALA A 56 13.37 -4.84 -9.82
CA ALA A 56 14.66 -4.29 -9.38
C ALA A 56 15.66 -5.36 -8.95
N THR A 57 15.15 -6.51 -8.49
CA THR A 57 15.98 -7.66 -8.09
C THR A 57 16.19 -8.67 -9.21
N ALA A 58 15.74 -8.37 -10.43
CA ALA A 58 15.73 -9.29 -11.56
C ALA A 58 15.10 -10.66 -11.21
N GLY A 59 14.05 -10.65 -10.39
CA GLY A 59 13.33 -11.85 -9.96
C GLY A 59 14.00 -12.66 -8.86
N LYS A 60 15.13 -12.21 -8.28
CA LYS A 60 15.74 -12.88 -7.11
C LYS A 60 14.83 -12.83 -5.88
N ILE A 61 13.98 -11.82 -5.79
CA ILE A 61 12.88 -11.73 -4.83
C ILE A 61 11.59 -11.96 -5.61
N ASP A 62 10.79 -12.94 -5.20
CA ASP A 62 9.47 -13.20 -5.77
C ASP A 62 8.41 -12.24 -5.22
N THR A 63 7.23 -12.22 -5.85
CA THR A 63 6.14 -11.30 -5.47
C THR A 63 5.68 -11.50 -4.03
N GLN A 64 5.64 -12.74 -3.54
CA GLN A 64 5.21 -13.04 -2.17
C GLN A 64 6.20 -12.50 -1.14
N THR A 65 7.49 -12.67 -1.41
CA THR A 65 8.58 -12.16 -0.57
C THR A 65 8.61 -10.63 -0.63
N ALA A 66 8.43 -10.03 -1.80
CA ALA A 66 8.31 -8.58 -1.94
C ALA A 66 7.12 -8.03 -1.13
N ALA A 67 5.96 -8.67 -1.21
CA ALA A 67 4.78 -8.32 -0.43
C ALA A 67 5.03 -8.41 1.08
N ALA A 68 5.68 -9.48 1.55
CA ALA A 68 6.06 -9.64 2.95
C ALA A 68 7.05 -8.56 3.42
N MET A 69 7.99 -8.13 2.57
CA MET A 69 8.91 -7.04 2.88
C MET A 69 8.19 -5.70 3.04
N ILE A 70 7.24 -5.39 2.14
CA ILE A 70 6.47 -4.14 2.22
C ILE A 70 5.66 -4.08 3.52
N ARG A 71 5.01 -5.18 3.92
CA ARG A 71 4.17 -5.24 5.14
C ARG A 71 4.98 -5.32 6.43
N GLY A 72 5.95 -6.22 6.49
CA GLY A 72 6.65 -6.56 7.74
C GLY A 72 7.98 -5.87 7.95
N ARG A 73 8.57 -5.28 6.90
CA ARG A 73 9.94 -4.70 6.94
C ARG A 73 10.02 -3.34 6.24
N ARG A 74 8.93 -2.57 6.25
CA ARG A 74 8.84 -1.26 5.60
C ARG A 74 9.99 -0.32 5.96
N GLN A 75 10.34 -0.24 7.25
CA GLN A 75 11.41 0.63 7.70
C GLN A 75 12.77 0.25 7.09
N GLN A 76 13.06 -1.05 6.97
CA GLN A 76 14.28 -1.52 6.30
C GLN A 76 14.26 -1.17 4.81
N LEU A 77 13.10 -1.29 4.16
CA LEU A 77 12.91 -0.89 2.76
C LEU A 77 13.16 0.61 2.57
N GLU A 78 12.66 1.46 3.46
CA GLU A 78 12.90 2.91 3.46
C GLU A 78 14.38 3.25 3.64
N THR A 79 15.10 2.56 4.53
CA THR A 79 16.55 2.74 4.70
C THR A 79 17.31 2.38 3.42
N ILE A 80 17.01 1.24 2.80
CA ILE A 80 17.64 0.82 1.54
C ILE A 80 17.36 1.84 0.43
N LEU A 81 16.16 2.41 0.45
CA LEU A 81 15.74 3.45 -0.48
C LEU A 81 16.23 4.85 -0.09
N GLY A 82 16.97 5.04 1.01
CA GLY A 82 17.44 6.34 1.48
C GLY A 82 16.30 7.34 1.64
N MET A 83 15.26 6.95 2.35
CA MET A 83 14.08 7.77 2.71
C MET A 83 14.06 8.16 4.19
N MET A 84 15.06 7.71 4.95
CA MET A 84 15.37 8.10 6.34
C MET A 84 16.76 8.73 6.40
#